data_AF-A0A8S0T5E3-F1
#
_entry.id   AF-A0A8S0T5E3-F1
#
_cell.length_a   1.000
_cell.length_b   1.000
_cell.length_c   1.000
_cell.angle_alpha   90.00
_cell.angle_beta   90.00
_cell.angle_gamma   90.00
#
_symmetry.space_group_name_H-M   'P 1'
#
loop_
_entity.id
_entity.type
_entity.pdbx_description
1 polymer ?
#
loop_
_entity_poly.entity_id
_entity_poly.type
_entity_poly.pdbx_seq_one_letter_code
_entity_poly.pdbx_strand_id
1 'polypeptide(L)'
;MLSSKLGITADQKLIQESEEKLHKVLDIYEERLSKSKYLAGDFFSLADLSHLPFLQYLMDSLGKEHMIRDRKHLSAWWDDISNRPPWKKMQLKKFMECLEKVLNGTKMIREAIMELLLRGD
;
A
#
# COMPACT_ATOMS: atom_id res chain seq x y z
N MET A 1 2.61 4.37 -14.24
CA MET A 1 2.17 2.95 -14.28
C MET A 1 0.66 2.79 -14.39
N LEU A 2 -0.18 3.44 -13.55
CA LEU A 2 -1.65 3.44 -13.73
C LEU A 2 -2.11 4.22 -14.97
N SER A 3 -1.53 5.40 -15.21
CA SER A 3 -1.82 6.22 -16.39
C SER A 3 -1.58 5.43 -17.70
N SER A 4 -0.42 4.77 -17.80
CA SER A 4 -0.12 3.86 -18.92
C SER A 4 -1.11 2.69 -19.04
N LYS A 5 -1.53 2.07 -17.92
CA LYS A 5 -2.58 1.02 -17.92
C LYS A 5 -3.95 1.54 -18.33
N LEU A 6 -4.22 2.84 -18.16
CA LEU A 6 -5.48 3.51 -18.51
C LEU A 6 -5.40 4.26 -19.85
N GLY A 7 -4.28 4.17 -20.59
CA GLY A 7 -4.09 4.90 -21.85
C GLY A 7 -3.95 6.43 -21.69
N ILE A 8 -3.68 6.91 -20.47
CA ILE A 8 -3.52 8.32 -20.13
C ILE A 8 -2.03 8.67 -20.16
N THR A 9 -1.68 9.74 -20.88
CA THR A 9 -0.32 10.29 -20.86
C THR A 9 -0.07 11.00 -19.53
N ALA A 10 1.04 10.68 -18.88
CA ALA A 10 1.42 11.28 -17.60
C ALA A 10 2.01 12.69 -17.81
N ASP A 11 1.37 13.70 -17.24
CA ASP A 11 1.92 15.06 -17.17
C ASP A 11 2.99 15.13 -16.07
N GLN A 12 4.25 15.27 -16.48
CA GLN A 12 5.39 15.31 -15.56
C GLN A 12 5.38 16.54 -14.66
N LYS A 13 4.89 17.68 -15.16
CA LYS A 13 4.83 18.91 -14.38
C LYS A 13 3.81 18.78 -13.26
N LEU A 14 2.62 18.26 -13.57
CA LEU A 14 1.59 18.00 -12.56
C LEU A 14 2.04 16.97 -11.52
N ILE A 15 2.81 15.96 -11.93
CA ILE A 15 3.39 14.98 -11.01
C ILE A 15 4.33 15.66 -10.03
N GLN A 16 5.28 16.46 -10.52
CA GLN A 16 6.23 17.18 -9.67
C GLN A 16 5.54 18.14 -8.70
N GLU A 17 4.59 18.95 -9.19
CA GLU A 17 3.80 19.86 -8.34
C GLU A 17 3.00 19.10 -7.26
N SER A 18 2.49 17.92 -7.59
CA SER A 18 1.75 17.07 -6.66
C SER A 18 2.68 16.45 -5.61
N GLU A 19 3.89 16.05 -6.00
CA GLU A 19 4.92 15.56 -5.08
C GLU A 19 5.35 16.63 -4.09
N GLU A 20 5.57 17.86 -4.55
CA GLU A 20 5.91 18.99 -3.67
C GLU A 20 4.80 19.29 -2.65
N LYS A 21 3.53 19.23 -3.08
CA LYS A 21 2.39 19.37 -2.17
C LYS A 21 2.33 18.22 -1.17
N LEU A 22 2.58 16.99 -1.62
CA LEU A 22 2.59 15.82 -0.77
C LEU A 22 3.70 15.90 0.29
N HIS A 23 4.91 16.34 -0.08
CA HIS A 23 6.00 16.55 0.87
C HIS A 23 5.58 17.45 2.03
N LYS A 24 4.94 18.59 1.74
CA LYS A 24 4.45 19.52 2.77
C LYS A 24 3.43 18.85 3.71
N VAL A 25 2.54 18.02 3.18
CA VAL A 25 1.57 17.27 4.01
C VAL A 25 2.29 16.25 4.90
N LEU A 26 3.27 15.53 4.35
CA LEU A 26 4.03 14.54 5.12
C LEU A 26 4.91 15.19 6.20
N ASP A 27 5.39 16.42 5.98
CA ASP A 27 6.10 17.19 7.00
C ASP A 27 5.19 17.60 8.17
N ILE A 28 3.93 17.95 7.88
CA ILE A 28 2.92 18.18 8.93
C ILE A 28 2.66 16.89 9.72
N TYR A 29 2.63 15.74 9.05
CA TYR A 29 2.43 14.45 9.72
C TYR A 29 3.63 14.09 10.59
N GLU A 30 4.86 14.32 10.11
CA GLU A 30 6.07 14.13 10.91
C GLU A 30 6.03 14.99 12.19
N GLU A 31 5.69 16.27 12.07
CA GLU A 31 5.56 17.15 13.23
C GLU A 31 4.46 16.67 14.19
N ARG A 32 3.31 16.26 13.66
CA ARG A 32 2.20 15.74 14.47
C ARG A 32 2.60 14.46 15.21
N LEU A 33 3.21 13.51 14.51
CA LEU A 33 3.64 12.21 15.03
C LEU A 33 4.85 12.31 15.97
N SER A 34 5.57 13.43 15.96
CA SER A 34 6.56 13.73 17.00
C SER A 34 5.92 14.00 18.37
N LYS A 35 4.65 14.39 18.39
CA LYS A 35 3.90 14.79 19.60
C LYS A 35 2.92 13.72 20.07
N SER A 36 2.41 12.88 19.18
CA SER A 36 1.44 11.83 19.49
C SER A 36 1.74 10.55 18.71
N LYS A 37 1.35 9.40 19.26
CA LYS A 37 1.63 8.10 18.62
C LYS A 37 0.90 7.90 17.28
N TYR A 38 -0.30 8.45 17.16
CA TYR A 38 -1.17 8.37 15.99
C TYR A 38 -1.61 9.77 15.55
N LEU A 39 -2.17 9.89 14.36
CA LEU A 39 -2.55 11.20 13.79
C LEU A 39 -3.60 11.93 14.65
N ALA A 40 -4.53 11.17 15.22
CA ALA A 40 -5.61 11.69 16.07
C ALA A 40 -5.26 11.77 17.56
N GLY A 41 -4.07 11.35 17.99
CA GLY A 41 -3.68 11.31 19.40
C GLY A 41 -3.00 9.99 19.77
N ASP A 42 -3.29 9.47 20.96
CA ASP A 42 -2.57 8.30 21.50
C ASP A 42 -3.19 6.94 21.13
N PHE A 43 -4.37 6.96 20.50
CA PHE A 43 -5.08 5.76 20.08
C PHE A 43 -5.26 5.69 18.56
N PHE A 44 -5.12 4.49 18.03
CA PHE A 44 -5.36 4.21 16.61
C PHE A 44 -6.81 4.51 16.26
N SER A 45 -7.02 5.22 15.15
CA SER A 45 -8.33 5.74 14.76
C SER A 45 -8.58 5.62 13.26
N LEU A 46 -9.76 6.07 12.83
CA LEU A 46 -10.09 6.16 11.41
C LEU A 46 -9.12 7.07 10.63
N ALA A 47 -8.56 8.09 11.29
CA ALA A 47 -7.57 8.98 10.67
C ALA A 47 -6.39 8.16 10.14
N ASP A 48 -5.86 7.25 10.95
CA ASP A 48 -4.72 6.39 10.57
C ASP A 48 -5.10 5.36 9.50
N LEU A 49 -6.27 4.73 9.67
CA LEU A 49 -6.77 3.70 8.74
C LEU A 49 -6.94 4.23 7.32
N SER A 50 -7.43 5.47 7.17
CA SER A 50 -7.75 6.07 5.87
C SER A 50 -6.53 6.25 4.96
N HIS A 51 -5.32 6.31 5.53
CA HIS A 51 -4.08 6.51 4.77
C HIS A 51 -3.47 5.21 4.23
N LEU A 52 -3.79 4.06 4.84
CA LEU A 52 -3.17 2.78 4.52
C LEU A 52 -3.18 2.43 3.02
N PRO A 53 -4.31 2.53 2.28
CA PRO A 53 -4.33 2.17 0.86
C PRO A 53 -3.41 3.05 0.00
N PHE A 54 -3.36 4.35 0.28
CA PHE A 54 -2.60 5.29 -0.54
C PHE A 54 -1.11 5.26 -0.22
N LEU A 55 -0.75 5.14 1.05
CA LEU A 55 0.65 5.01 1.46
C LEU A 55 1.23 3.65 1.02
N GLN A 56 0.45 2.56 1.06
CA GLN A 56 0.90 1.28 0.49
C GLN A 56 1.23 1.40 -1.01
N TYR A 57 0.43 2.17 -1.75
CA TYR A 57 0.69 2.41 -3.17
C TYR A 57 1.99 3.21 -3.40
N LEU A 58 2.28 4.18 -2.54
CA LEU A 58 3.56 4.92 -2.57
C LEU A 58 4.75 4.00 -2.26
N MET A 59 4.60 3.12 -1.25
CA MET A 59 5.62 2.18 -0.81
C MET A 59 5.93 1.11 -1.87
N ASP A 60 4.91 0.41 -2.38
CA ASP A 60 5.15 -0.80 -3.19
C ASP A 60 5.21 -0.53 -4.69
N SER A 61 4.38 0.40 -5.19
CA SER A 61 4.08 0.48 -6.62
C SER A 61 4.71 1.69 -7.31
N LEU A 62 4.97 2.77 -6.58
CA LEU A 62 5.49 4.00 -7.15
C LEU A 62 7.01 4.18 -6.98
N GLY A 63 7.68 3.34 -6.18
CA GLY A 63 9.10 3.50 -5.89
C GLY A 63 9.41 4.79 -5.12
N LYS A 64 8.44 5.32 -4.37
CA LYS A 64 8.54 6.59 -3.63
C LYS A 64 8.56 6.37 -2.12
N GLU A 65 9.05 5.22 -1.70
CA GLU A 65 9.15 4.85 -0.28
C GLU A 65 9.94 5.86 0.55
N HIS A 66 10.96 6.52 -0.04
CA HIS A 66 11.75 7.57 0.61
C HIS A 66 10.88 8.70 1.20
N MET A 67 9.74 9.01 0.57
CA MET A 67 8.79 10.01 1.08
C MET A 67 8.27 9.67 2.48
N ILE A 68 8.21 8.38 2.84
CA ILE A 68 7.81 7.91 4.17
C ILE A 68 9.05 7.59 5.01
N ARG A 69 10.01 6.87 4.43
CA ARG A 69 11.18 6.30 5.14
C ARG A 69 12.19 7.34 5.62
N ASP A 70 12.30 8.49 4.96
CA ASP A 70 13.23 9.55 5.37
C ASP A 70 12.74 10.35 6.59
N ARG A 71 11.47 10.16 6.99
CA ARG A 71 10.81 10.84 8.11
C ARG A 71 10.68 9.86 9.28
N LYS A 72 11.36 10.12 10.39
CA LYS A 72 11.52 9.17 11.50
C LYS A 72 10.18 8.78 12.12
N HIS A 73 9.37 9.75 12.49
CA HIS A 73 8.11 9.50 13.19
C HIS A 73 7.05 8.91 12.24
N LEU A 74 7.01 9.41 11.00
CA LEU A 74 6.15 8.90 9.95
C LEU A 74 6.49 7.45 9.56
N SER A 75 7.77 7.11 9.44
CA SER A 75 8.21 5.74 9.16
C SER A 75 7.80 4.79 10.30
N ALA A 76 8.03 5.19 11.56
CA ALA A 76 7.63 4.38 12.71
C ALA A 76 6.10 4.18 12.78
N TRP A 77 5.34 5.24 12.52
CA TRP A 77 3.88 5.17 12.45
C TRP A 77 3.42 4.24 11.32
N TRP A 78 4.00 4.37 10.12
CA TRP A 78 3.71 3.50 8.98
C TRP A 78 3.94 2.02 9.31
N ASP A 79 5.08 1.70 9.93
CA ASP A 79 5.39 0.33 10.32
C ASP A 79 4.39 -0.20 11.35
N ASP A 80 3.95 0.60 12.33
CA ASP A 80 2.92 0.17 13.28
C ASP A 80 1.58 -0.11 12.58
N ILE A 81 1.05 0.84 11.81
CA ILE A 81 -0.30 0.73 11.25
C ILE A 81 -0.39 -0.31 10.13
N SER A 82 0.67 -0.46 9.31
CA SER A 82 0.71 -1.43 8.23
C SER A 82 0.94 -2.86 8.73
N ASN A 83 1.52 -3.03 9.93
CA ASN A 83 1.71 -4.35 10.51
C ASN A 83 0.47 -4.91 11.23
N ARG A 84 -0.62 -4.13 11.34
CA ARG A 84 -1.85 -4.56 12.02
C ARG A 84 -2.45 -5.80 11.34
N PRO A 85 -2.83 -6.86 12.09
CA PRO A 85 -3.36 -8.09 11.51
C PRO A 85 -4.58 -7.90 10.58
N PRO A 86 -5.55 -7.00 10.88
CA PRO A 86 -6.67 -6.76 9.96
C PRO A 86 -6.22 -6.21 8.60
N TRP A 87 -5.23 -5.31 8.58
CA TRP A 87 -4.71 -4.74 7.35
C TRP A 87 -3.94 -5.79 6.54
N LYS A 88 -3.04 -6.56 7.19
CA LYS A 88 -2.35 -7.68 6.55
C LYS A 88 -3.31 -8.71 5.95
N LYS A 89 -4.38 -9.05 6.67
CA LYS A 89 -5.44 -9.94 6.17
C LYS A 89 -6.13 -9.36 4.95
N MET A 90 -6.39 -8.05 4.92
CA MET A 90 -6.97 -7.38 3.75
C MET A 90 -6.02 -7.41 2.53
N GLN A 91 -4.73 -7.17 2.73
CA GLN A 91 -3.73 -7.28 1.67
C GLN A 91 -3.66 -8.71 1.11
N LEU A 92 -3.62 -9.71 1.99
CA LEU A 92 -3.63 -11.11 1.60
C LEU A 92 -4.90 -11.44 0.82
N LYS A 93 -6.08 -10.98 1.26
CA LYS A 93 -7.34 -11.17 0.50
C LYS A 93 -7.25 -10.58 -0.90
N LYS A 94 -6.77 -9.34 -1.05
CA LYS A 94 -6.58 -8.72 -2.38
C LYS A 94 -5.61 -9.52 -3.26
N PHE A 95 -4.53 -10.01 -2.67
CA PHE A 95 -3.56 -10.87 -3.36
C PHE A 95 -4.20 -12.21 -3.78
N MET A 96 -4.94 -12.85 -2.88
CA MET A 96 -5.64 -14.11 -3.15
C MET A 96 -6.74 -13.94 -4.21
N GLU A 97 -7.50 -12.85 -4.21
CA GLU A 97 -8.46 -12.51 -5.28
C GLU A 97 -7.77 -12.31 -6.63
N CYS A 98 -6.59 -11.68 -6.64
CA CYS A 98 -5.76 -11.55 -7.84
C CYS A 98 -5.28 -12.92 -8.33
N LEU A 99 -4.73 -13.74 -7.43
CA LEU A 99 -4.31 -15.11 -7.73
C LEU A 99 -5.46 -15.96 -8.26
N GLU A 100 -6.63 -15.88 -7.65
CA GLU A 100 -7.83 -16.60 -8.11
C GLU A 100 -8.20 -16.20 -9.53
N LYS A 101 -8.14 -14.90 -9.87
CA LYS A 101 -8.36 -14.42 -11.25
C LYS A 101 -7.30 -14.93 -12.22
N VAL A 102 -6.03 -14.99 -11.81
CA VAL A 102 -4.93 -15.52 -12.65
C VAL A 102 -5.10 -17.03 -12.88
N LEU A 103 -5.41 -17.78 -11.82
CA LEU A 103 -5.61 -19.24 -11.87
C LEU A 103 -6.89 -19.61 -12.64
N ASN A 104 -7.99 -18.88 -12.47
CA ASN A 104 -9.22 -19.08 -13.24
C ASN A 104 -9.10 -18.58 -14.70
N GLY A 105 -8.19 -17.65 -14.98
CA GLY A 105 -7.84 -17.22 -16.34
C GLY A 105 -6.96 -18.22 -17.09
N THR A 106 -6.42 -19.23 -16.41
CA THR A 106 -5.55 -20.26 -17.00
C THR A 106 -6.04 -21.65 -16.59
N LYS A 107 -7.05 -22.17 -17.33
CA LYS A 107 -7.67 -23.49 -17.10
C LYS A 107 -6.65 -24.61 -16.81
N MET A 108 -5.51 -24.62 -17.52
CA MET A 108 -4.44 -25.61 -17.32
C MET A 108 -3.75 -25.55 -15.94
N ILE A 109 -3.57 -24.35 -15.35
CA ILE A 109 -2.84 -24.22 -14.09
C ILE A 109 -3.71 -24.66 -12.92
N ARG A 110 -5.02 -24.35 -12.96
CA ARG A 110 -5.99 -24.83 -11.97
C ARG A 110 -6.08 -26.37 -11.97
N GLU A 111 -6.11 -26.99 -13.14
CA GLU A 111 -6.16 -28.46 -13.27
C GLU A 111 -4.85 -29.10 -12.79
N ALA A 112 -3.69 -28.54 -13.14
CA ALA A 112 -2.38 -29.04 -12.69
C ALA A 112 -2.18 -28.91 -11.17
N ILE A 113 -2.61 -27.81 -10.55
CA ILE A 113 -2.51 -27.62 -9.09
C ILE A 113 -3.46 -28.58 -8.35
N MET A 114 -4.67 -28.82 -8.86
CA MET A 114 -5.58 -29.79 -8.23
C MET A 114 -5.10 -31.23 -8.39
N GLU A 115 -4.45 -31.60 -9.51
CA GLU A 115 -3.78 -32.90 -9.66
C GLU A 115 -2.61 -33.07 -8.70
N LEU A 116 -1.79 -32.03 -8.50
CA LEU A 116 -0.65 -32.06 -7.58
C LEU A 116 -1.08 -32.09 -6.11
N LEU A 117 -2.22 -31.50 -5.76
CA LEU A 117 -2.76 -31.55 -4.39
C LEU A 117 -3.57 -32.83 -4.09
N LEU A 118 -4.05 -33.54 -5.13
CA LEU A 118 -4.75 -34.83 -4.99
C LEU A 118 -3.82 -36.04 -5.11
N ARG A 119 -2.67 -35.91 -5.77
CA ARG A 119 -1.56 -36.88 -5.70
C ARG A 119 -0.72 -36.55 -4.47
N GLY A 120 -1.22 -36.91 -3.29
CA GLY A 120 -0.38 -36.92 -2.09
C GLY A 120 0.72 -37.96 -2.23
N ASP A 121 1.94 -37.50 -2.45
CA ASP A 121 3.21 -38.10 -2.00
C ASP A 121 3.92 -37.09 -1.10
#